data_AF-A0A954REN0-F1
#
_entry.id   AF-A0A954REN0-F1
#
_cell.length_a   1.000
_cell.length_b   1.000
_cell.length_c   1.000
_cell.angle_alpha   90.00
_cell.angle_beta   90.00
_cell.angle_gamma   90.00
#
_symmetry.space_group_name_H-M   'P 1'
#
loop_
_entity.id
_entity.type
_entity.pdbx_description
1 polymer ?
#
loop_
_entity_poly.entity_id
_entity_poly.type
_entity_poly.pdbx_seq_one_letter_code
_entity_poly.pdbx_strand_id
1 'polypeptide(L)'
;HHADPWGQPNVSRIVVGGSLTELLIQTIGIAQSIDVGNFETEESAVVLLDLLSAAGNNPNSLNNIPRHPATTIVDVIGRAVGTIVTHEAGHFFGAWHQDNTNTVPMIMDSGGNFANTLGLGPDGIFGTDDDIEVNFGKDRYSLVEFFTGTEDTADGMAFGLSTGKVGSTISGIKFNDANGNGRRDTGEAGLAGFTIYADLNVNGILDAGEPRSVSDSTGAYSLQVPTGSLRIAEVQQAGYRQTFPAAPGIHTVTLTAGQTVTGINFGNQAIVAQAVGTKWLDTDGDGVKDAGEPGIAGVWIYVDLDQDGRIDTGEPATVTNQFGQYTLALPGAGTYQLREVLGPGYVQTFPGGNGAHTVTVTGTETVGRDFGNMPAFDYGDAPVDYVSLTLAGEARHGVLQGFHLGAAVDGESGPQSSNDALGDDNAGQDDGTGTNTIIDDEDGVIIPGPFYIGKTGSVTVNVETGSIAPGMLQGWIDYNRDGVWSDNEQIVKNRTLGTGSHVVTFTVP
;
A
#
# COMPACT_ATOMS: atom_id res chain seq x y z
N HIS A 1 -8.87 -12.03 -11.91
CA HIS A 1 -8.93 -13.07 -12.95
C HIS A 1 -8.60 -12.44 -14.29
N HIS A 2 -7.47 -12.80 -14.90
CA HIS A 2 -7.16 -12.40 -16.28
C HIS A 2 -8.01 -13.23 -17.24
N ALA A 3 -8.39 -12.67 -18.38
CA ALA A 3 -9.07 -13.42 -19.44
C ALA A 3 -8.12 -14.50 -19.99
N ASP A 4 -8.65 -15.70 -20.23
CA ASP A 4 -7.89 -16.80 -20.85
C ASP A 4 -7.51 -16.39 -22.29
N PRO A 5 -6.20 -16.31 -22.63
CA PRO A 5 -5.75 -15.91 -23.95
C PRO A 5 -5.88 -17.03 -25.00
N TRP A 6 -6.52 -18.16 -24.68
CA TRP A 6 -6.68 -19.27 -25.61
C TRP A 6 -7.27 -18.86 -26.97
N GLY A 7 -6.63 -19.33 -28.04
CA GLY A 7 -6.99 -19.02 -29.42
C GLY A 7 -6.40 -17.71 -29.96
N GLN A 8 -5.57 -17.01 -29.18
CA GLN A 8 -4.78 -15.88 -29.66
C GLN A 8 -3.48 -16.36 -30.34
N PRO A 9 -2.97 -15.60 -31.34
CA PRO A 9 -1.70 -15.92 -31.99
C PRO A 9 -0.52 -16.01 -31.03
N ASN A 10 0.35 -16.99 -31.24
CA ASN A 10 1.56 -17.25 -30.45
C ASN A 10 1.30 -17.63 -28.99
N VAL A 11 0.17 -18.28 -28.73
CA VAL A 11 -0.17 -18.79 -27.39
C VAL A 11 -0.19 -20.30 -27.41
N SER A 12 0.80 -20.91 -26.75
CA SER A 12 0.78 -22.34 -26.41
C SER A 12 0.22 -22.55 -24.99
N ARG A 13 -0.43 -23.69 -24.74
CA ARG A 13 -1.08 -23.97 -23.46
C ARG A 13 -0.84 -25.40 -22.96
N ILE A 14 -0.83 -25.54 -21.64
CA ILE A 14 -0.88 -26.85 -20.98
C ILE A 14 -2.06 -26.85 -20.03
N VAL A 15 -2.98 -27.79 -20.24
CA VAL A 15 -4.14 -27.97 -19.35
C VAL A 15 -3.77 -28.97 -18.27
N VAL A 16 -3.80 -28.54 -17.00
CA VAL A 16 -3.56 -29.42 -15.86
C VAL A 16 -4.91 -29.75 -15.22
N GLY A 17 -5.39 -30.97 -15.43
CA GLY A 17 -6.69 -31.42 -14.96
C GLY A 17 -7.42 -32.33 -15.95
N GLY A 18 -8.58 -32.85 -15.52
CA GLY A 18 -9.36 -33.83 -16.27
C GLY A 18 -8.98 -35.29 -15.94
N SER A 19 -9.58 -36.22 -16.68
CA SER A 19 -9.42 -37.66 -16.51
C SER A 19 -9.25 -38.42 -17.83
N LEU A 20 -8.73 -39.65 -17.76
CA LEU A 20 -8.64 -40.55 -18.91
C LEU A 20 -10.02 -40.82 -19.53
N THR A 21 -11.07 -40.85 -18.71
CA THR A 21 -12.43 -41.11 -19.18
C THR A 21 -12.98 -39.95 -19.97
N GLU A 22 -12.68 -38.71 -19.56
CA GLU A 22 -13.14 -37.49 -20.24
C GLU A 22 -12.44 -37.28 -21.58
N LEU A 23 -11.12 -37.53 -21.65
CA LEU A 23 -10.33 -37.26 -22.86
C LEU A 23 -10.05 -38.49 -23.72
N LEU A 24 -10.36 -39.70 -23.25
CA LEU A 24 -10.10 -40.97 -23.93
C LEU A 24 -8.62 -41.19 -24.29
N ILE A 25 -7.71 -40.62 -23.50
CA ILE A 25 -6.26 -40.69 -23.66
C ILE A 25 -5.71 -41.62 -22.57
N GLN A 26 -4.89 -42.62 -22.92
CA GLN A 26 -4.36 -43.62 -21.98
C GLN A 26 -2.95 -43.30 -21.47
N THR A 27 -2.71 -42.05 -21.07
CA THR A 27 -1.43 -41.58 -20.50
C THR A 27 -1.68 -40.49 -19.45
N ILE A 28 -0.67 -40.20 -18.64
CA ILE A 28 -0.71 -39.15 -17.59
C ILE A 28 -0.53 -37.76 -18.22
N GLY A 29 0.24 -37.66 -19.31
CA GLY A 29 0.42 -36.43 -20.06
C GLY A 29 0.55 -36.72 -21.55
N ILE A 30 0.13 -35.77 -22.38
CA ILE A 30 0.36 -35.80 -23.82
C ILE A 30 0.35 -34.38 -24.41
N ALA A 31 1.34 -34.09 -25.25
CA ALA A 31 1.39 -32.94 -26.13
C ALA A 31 0.76 -33.26 -27.50
N GLN A 32 0.12 -32.27 -28.13
CA GLN A 32 -0.52 -32.44 -29.44
C GLN A 32 0.49 -32.79 -30.55
N SER A 33 1.73 -32.32 -30.40
CA SER A 33 2.81 -32.55 -31.34
C SER A 33 4.16 -32.53 -30.62
N ILE A 34 5.18 -33.08 -31.29
CA ILE A 34 6.58 -32.78 -31.01
C ILE A 34 7.01 -31.82 -32.12
N ASP A 35 7.12 -30.53 -31.80
CA ASP A 35 7.42 -29.50 -32.80
C ASP A 35 8.92 -29.44 -33.12
N VAL A 36 9.37 -30.32 -34.00
CA VAL A 36 10.75 -30.34 -34.53
C VAL A 36 11.05 -29.26 -35.58
N GLY A 37 10.34 -28.12 -35.55
CA GLY A 37 10.55 -27.02 -36.49
C GLY A 37 9.49 -26.92 -37.58
N ASN A 38 8.24 -27.25 -37.25
CA ASN A 38 7.08 -26.77 -38.00
C ASN A 38 6.83 -25.26 -37.76
N PHE A 39 7.42 -24.68 -36.71
CA PHE A 39 7.37 -23.25 -36.33
C PHE A 39 5.96 -22.72 -36.03
N GLU A 40 5.00 -23.61 -35.80
CA GLU A 40 3.68 -23.23 -35.31
C GLU A 40 3.84 -22.70 -33.88
N THR A 41 3.30 -21.53 -33.61
CA THR A 41 3.49 -20.86 -32.32
C THR A 41 2.33 -21.13 -31.35
N GLU A 42 1.47 -22.09 -31.69
CA GLU A 42 0.21 -22.41 -31.02
C GLU A 42 0.10 -23.92 -30.72
N GLU A 43 0.71 -24.34 -29.61
CA GLU A 43 0.70 -25.74 -29.17
C GLU A 43 -0.24 -25.98 -27.97
N SER A 44 -0.74 -27.21 -27.83
CA SER A 44 -1.55 -27.63 -26.69
C SER A 44 -1.04 -28.95 -26.12
N ALA A 45 -1.02 -29.05 -24.79
CA ALA A 45 -0.82 -30.30 -24.08
C ALA A 45 -1.82 -30.44 -22.94
N VAL A 46 -1.94 -31.65 -22.42
CA VAL A 46 -2.73 -31.95 -21.23
C VAL A 46 -1.96 -32.82 -20.26
N VAL A 47 -2.11 -32.55 -18.97
CA VAL A 47 -1.63 -33.38 -17.86
C VAL A 47 -2.83 -33.78 -17.00
N LEU A 48 -3.13 -35.07 -16.99
CA LEU A 48 -4.27 -35.69 -16.32
C LEU A 48 -3.91 -36.05 -14.87
N LEU A 49 -4.81 -35.73 -13.94
CA LEU A 49 -4.54 -35.87 -12.50
C LEU A 49 -5.19 -37.11 -11.88
N ASP A 50 -6.11 -37.77 -12.57
CA ASP A 50 -6.89 -38.90 -12.05
C ASP A 50 -6.03 -40.15 -11.74
N LEU A 51 -5.02 -40.46 -12.55
CA LEU A 51 -4.07 -41.54 -12.23
C LEU A 51 -3.13 -41.15 -11.10
N LEU A 52 -2.61 -39.92 -11.12
CA LEU A 52 -1.72 -39.41 -10.08
C LEU A 52 -2.40 -39.36 -8.70
N SER A 53 -3.70 -39.11 -8.68
CA SER A 53 -4.52 -39.05 -7.47
C SER A 53 -5.24 -40.37 -7.14
N ALA A 54 -5.05 -41.43 -7.93
CA ALA A 54 -5.70 -42.73 -7.73
C ALA A 54 -5.34 -43.37 -6.37
N ALA A 55 -6.06 -44.41 -5.97
CA ALA A 55 -5.75 -45.16 -4.75
C ALA A 55 -4.33 -45.76 -4.78
N GLY A 56 -3.76 -46.01 -3.59
CA GLY A 56 -2.40 -46.50 -3.40
C GLY A 56 -2.12 -47.95 -3.83
N ASN A 57 -2.93 -48.48 -4.75
CA ASN A 57 -2.71 -49.75 -5.44
C ASN A 57 -2.48 -49.55 -6.95
N ASN A 58 -2.68 -48.34 -7.45
CA ASN A 58 -2.38 -47.98 -8.83
C ASN A 58 -0.91 -47.57 -8.93
N PRO A 59 -0.08 -48.22 -9.78
CA PRO A 59 1.36 -47.95 -9.86
C PRO A 59 1.70 -46.50 -10.24
N ASN A 60 0.79 -45.77 -10.88
CA ASN A 60 0.98 -44.38 -11.28
C ASN A 60 0.50 -43.37 -10.20
N SER A 61 0.03 -43.84 -9.05
CA SER A 61 -0.46 -42.99 -7.97
C SER A 61 0.67 -42.41 -7.13
N LEU A 62 0.61 -41.10 -6.89
CA LEU A 62 1.49 -40.39 -5.95
C LEU A 62 1.32 -40.87 -4.51
N ASN A 63 0.20 -41.51 -4.19
CA ASN A 63 -0.05 -42.07 -2.86
C ASN A 63 0.89 -43.24 -2.53
N ASN A 64 1.55 -43.84 -3.54
CA ASN A 64 2.51 -44.92 -3.34
C ASN A 64 3.91 -44.44 -2.97
N ILE A 65 4.20 -43.15 -3.13
CA ILE A 65 5.55 -42.62 -3.00
C ILE A 65 5.91 -42.53 -1.51
N PRO A 66 6.92 -43.29 -1.04
CA PRO A 66 7.46 -43.14 0.30
C PRO A 66 8.04 -41.73 0.47
N ARG A 67 7.85 -41.13 1.63
CA ARG A 67 8.28 -39.75 1.92
C ARG A 67 9.07 -39.70 3.20
N HIS A 68 10.12 -38.87 3.21
CA HIS A 68 10.81 -38.52 4.43
C HIS A 68 9.84 -37.80 5.39
N PRO A 69 9.93 -37.98 6.73
CA PRO A 69 8.99 -37.38 7.67
C PRO A 69 8.90 -35.85 7.64
N ALA A 70 9.93 -35.18 7.12
CA ALA A 70 9.96 -33.73 6.95
C ALA A 70 9.25 -33.25 5.67
N THR A 71 8.80 -34.17 4.81
CA THR A 71 8.29 -33.88 3.46
C THR A 71 6.82 -34.21 3.36
N THR A 72 6.05 -33.30 2.76
CA THR A 72 4.60 -33.42 2.66
C THR A 72 4.18 -34.05 1.33
N ILE A 73 2.92 -34.51 1.25
CA ILE A 73 2.34 -34.94 -0.02
C ILE A 73 2.22 -33.77 -1.02
N VAL A 74 2.12 -32.53 -0.53
CA VAL A 74 2.07 -31.34 -1.38
C VAL A 74 3.39 -31.14 -2.11
N ASP A 75 4.52 -31.41 -1.46
CA ASP A 75 5.85 -31.33 -2.07
C ASP A 75 6.01 -32.37 -3.19
N VAL A 76 5.55 -33.61 -2.94
CA VAL A 76 5.53 -34.67 -3.98
C VAL A 76 4.65 -34.29 -5.16
N ILE A 77 3.46 -33.74 -4.90
CA ILE A 77 2.55 -33.27 -5.96
C ILE A 77 3.20 -32.14 -6.76
N GLY A 78 3.79 -31.16 -6.09
CA GLY A 78 4.48 -30.05 -6.73
C GLY A 78 5.61 -30.53 -7.64
N ARG A 79 6.42 -31.50 -7.17
CA ARG A 79 7.48 -32.09 -7.97
C ARG A 79 6.93 -32.89 -9.15
N ALA A 80 6.03 -33.84 -8.91
CA ALA A 80 5.49 -34.71 -9.95
C ALA A 80 4.76 -33.93 -11.05
N VAL A 81 3.80 -33.11 -10.67
CA VAL A 81 3.00 -32.33 -11.62
C VAL A 81 3.89 -31.31 -12.33
N GLY A 82 4.81 -30.66 -11.61
CA GLY A 82 5.80 -29.75 -12.19
C GLY A 82 6.66 -30.42 -13.26
N THR A 83 7.25 -31.57 -12.96
CA THR A 83 8.08 -32.32 -13.92
C THR A 83 7.27 -32.76 -15.14
N ILE A 84 6.08 -33.33 -14.94
CA ILE A 84 5.25 -33.82 -16.06
C ILE A 84 4.77 -32.66 -16.93
N VAL A 85 4.33 -31.54 -16.34
CA VAL A 85 3.97 -30.34 -17.10
C VAL A 85 5.16 -29.80 -17.89
N THR A 86 6.34 -29.80 -17.29
CA THR A 86 7.57 -29.35 -17.96
C THR A 86 7.98 -30.30 -19.09
N HIS A 87 7.78 -31.61 -18.91
CA HIS A 87 7.97 -32.64 -19.94
C HIS A 87 7.08 -32.37 -21.15
N GLU A 88 5.78 -32.21 -20.93
CA GLU A 88 4.85 -31.91 -22.04
C GLU A 88 5.15 -30.58 -22.72
N ALA A 89 5.60 -29.57 -21.95
CA ALA A 89 6.06 -28.31 -22.50
C ALA A 89 7.30 -28.49 -23.39
N GLY A 90 8.20 -29.41 -23.04
CA GLY A 90 9.42 -29.72 -23.80
C GLY A 90 9.11 -30.09 -25.25
N HIS A 91 8.02 -30.81 -25.49
CA HIS A 91 7.58 -31.18 -26.84
C HIS A 91 7.20 -29.98 -27.72
N PHE A 92 6.74 -28.86 -27.13
CA PHE A 92 6.50 -27.61 -27.88
C PHE A 92 7.80 -27.01 -28.43
N PHE A 93 8.93 -27.37 -27.83
CA PHE A 93 10.26 -26.92 -28.24
C PHE A 93 11.02 -27.99 -29.02
N GLY A 94 10.30 -29.01 -29.51
CA GLY A 94 10.87 -30.07 -30.35
C GLY A 94 11.67 -31.13 -29.61
N ALA A 95 11.56 -31.20 -28.28
CA ALA A 95 12.26 -32.19 -27.50
C ALA A 95 11.63 -33.58 -27.68
N TRP A 96 12.47 -34.58 -27.98
CA TRP A 96 12.05 -35.98 -28.06
C TRP A 96 12.22 -36.72 -26.74
N HIS A 97 11.59 -37.90 -26.62
CA HIS A 97 11.78 -38.72 -25.43
C HIS A 97 13.22 -39.25 -25.31
N GLN A 98 13.71 -39.22 -24.08
CA GLN A 98 14.98 -39.78 -23.63
C GLN A 98 14.79 -41.15 -22.96
N ASP A 99 15.90 -41.86 -22.75
CA ASP A 99 15.96 -43.23 -22.24
C ASP A 99 15.68 -43.31 -20.74
N ASN A 100 14.47 -43.72 -20.38
CA ASN A 100 14.03 -43.85 -19.00
C ASN A 100 14.56 -45.09 -18.26
N THR A 101 15.37 -45.92 -18.91
CA THR A 101 15.85 -47.20 -18.34
C THR A 101 17.20 -47.08 -17.64
N ASN A 102 17.87 -45.93 -17.79
CA ASN A 102 19.15 -45.65 -17.14
C ASN A 102 18.95 -44.93 -15.79
N THR A 103 20.05 -44.68 -15.07
CA THR A 103 20.05 -44.06 -13.74
C THR A 103 20.26 -42.54 -13.79
N VAL A 104 20.07 -41.91 -14.94
CA VAL A 104 20.24 -40.48 -15.16
C VAL A 104 18.88 -39.89 -15.49
N PRO A 105 18.06 -39.56 -14.48
CA PRO A 105 16.72 -39.07 -14.73
C PRO A 105 16.77 -37.71 -15.43
N MET A 106 16.14 -37.63 -16.59
CA MET A 106 15.96 -36.39 -17.34
C MET A 106 14.50 -36.01 -17.43
N ILE A 107 14.23 -34.71 -17.60
CA ILE A 107 12.85 -34.24 -17.78
C ILE A 107 12.19 -34.92 -18.97
N MET A 108 12.93 -35.15 -20.07
CA MET A 108 12.36 -35.76 -21.28
C MET A 108 12.38 -37.29 -21.28
N ASP A 109 12.72 -37.95 -20.17
CA ASP A 109 12.64 -39.41 -20.10
C ASP A 109 11.22 -39.90 -20.43
N SER A 110 11.13 -40.91 -21.29
CA SER A 110 9.85 -41.54 -21.60
C SER A 110 9.11 -42.03 -20.34
N GLY A 111 7.78 -41.97 -20.35
CA GLY A 111 6.97 -42.41 -19.21
C GLY A 111 7.18 -43.88 -18.83
N GLY A 112 6.89 -44.24 -17.58
CA GLY A 112 6.95 -45.62 -17.08
C GLY A 112 7.89 -45.86 -15.90
N ASN A 113 8.70 -44.87 -15.51
CA ASN A 113 9.57 -44.93 -14.33
C ASN A 113 9.34 -43.70 -13.44
N PHE A 114 8.38 -43.81 -12.51
CA PHE A 114 7.98 -42.68 -11.67
C PHE A 114 9.06 -42.24 -10.67
N ALA A 115 9.96 -43.15 -10.30
CA ALA A 115 11.11 -42.82 -9.47
C ALA A 115 12.04 -41.85 -10.22
N ASN A 116 12.31 -42.09 -11.51
CA ASN A 116 13.07 -41.16 -12.34
C ASN A 116 12.34 -39.81 -12.50
N THR A 117 11.03 -39.80 -12.74
CA THR A 117 10.24 -38.56 -12.87
C THR A 117 10.34 -37.66 -11.63
N LEU A 118 10.42 -38.27 -10.45
CA LEU A 118 10.58 -37.55 -9.19
C LEU A 118 12.04 -37.25 -8.83
N GLY A 119 12.98 -37.98 -9.42
CA GLY A 119 14.39 -37.94 -9.08
C GLY A 119 14.72 -38.66 -7.78
N LEU A 120 14.02 -39.75 -7.47
CA LEU A 120 14.23 -40.49 -6.22
C LEU A 120 15.65 -41.07 -6.16
N GLY A 121 16.29 -40.87 -5.01
CA GLY A 121 17.58 -41.46 -4.69
C GLY A 121 17.53 -42.99 -4.56
N PRO A 122 18.69 -43.65 -4.38
CA PRO A 122 18.79 -45.10 -4.16
C PRO A 122 17.89 -45.68 -3.07
N ASP A 123 17.49 -44.91 -2.05
CA ASP A 123 16.61 -45.38 -0.99
C ASP A 123 15.11 -45.40 -1.38
N GLY A 124 14.75 -44.74 -2.49
CA GLY A 124 13.39 -44.66 -3.01
C GLY A 124 12.43 -43.82 -2.16
N ILE A 125 12.93 -42.95 -1.28
CA ILE A 125 12.15 -42.11 -0.38
C ILE A 125 12.26 -40.65 -0.79
N PHE A 126 11.14 -40.01 -1.13
CA PHE A 126 11.15 -38.61 -1.53
C PHE A 126 11.44 -37.66 -0.34
N GLY A 127 12.33 -36.70 -0.58
CA GLY A 127 12.78 -35.67 0.34
C GLY A 127 14.00 -36.04 1.18
N THR A 128 14.83 -36.97 0.72
CA THR A 128 16.11 -37.34 1.33
C THR A 128 17.29 -36.69 0.59
N ASP A 129 18.46 -36.66 1.23
CA ASP A 129 19.64 -35.97 0.67
C ASP A 129 20.20 -36.65 -0.60
N ASP A 130 19.80 -37.89 -0.89
CA ASP A 130 20.22 -38.66 -2.07
C ASP A 130 19.28 -38.52 -3.27
N ASP A 131 18.18 -37.76 -3.14
CA ASP A 131 17.36 -37.36 -4.27
C ASP A 131 18.10 -36.40 -5.20
N ILE A 132 17.80 -36.51 -6.49
CA ILE A 132 18.47 -35.74 -7.55
C ILE A 132 17.50 -34.86 -8.31
N GLU A 133 17.99 -33.68 -8.70
CA GLU A 133 17.21 -32.76 -9.49
C GLU A 133 17.17 -33.21 -10.96
N VAL A 134 16.02 -33.77 -11.35
CA VAL A 134 15.58 -34.00 -12.73
C VAL A 134 15.53 -32.67 -13.49
N ASN A 135 16.36 -32.54 -14.53
CA ASN A 135 16.53 -31.34 -15.35
C ASN A 135 16.48 -31.70 -16.84
N PHE A 136 16.38 -30.69 -17.71
CA PHE A 136 16.70 -30.89 -19.13
C PHE A 136 18.20 -31.16 -19.28
N GLY A 137 18.55 -32.08 -20.15
CA GLY A 137 19.93 -32.46 -20.34
C GLY A 137 20.16 -33.31 -21.57
N LYS A 138 21.35 -33.90 -21.61
CA LYS A 138 21.80 -34.75 -22.70
C LYS A 138 21.66 -36.21 -22.31
N ASP A 139 20.83 -36.95 -23.04
CA ASP A 139 20.70 -38.39 -22.89
C ASP A 139 20.34 -39.10 -24.22
N ARG A 140 20.40 -40.43 -24.25
CA ARG A 140 20.04 -41.21 -25.43
C ARG A 140 18.56 -41.07 -25.74
N TYR A 141 18.23 -41.05 -27.03
CA TYR A 141 16.82 -41.17 -27.44
C TYR A 141 16.20 -42.45 -26.89
N SER A 142 14.92 -42.39 -26.56
CA SER A 142 14.14 -43.57 -26.21
C SER A 142 14.10 -44.54 -27.39
N LEU A 143 14.57 -45.77 -27.16
CA LEU A 143 14.53 -46.83 -28.19
C LEU A 143 13.09 -47.27 -28.53
N VAL A 144 12.12 -46.98 -27.65
CA VAL A 144 10.70 -47.24 -27.88
C VAL A 144 10.17 -46.45 -29.08
N GLU A 145 10.79 -45.30 -29.38
CA GLU A 145 10.43 -44.44 -30.51
C GLU A 145 11.26 -44.72 -31.76
N PHE A 146 12.09 -45.77 -31.75
CA PHE A 146 12.96 -46.20 -32.86
C PHE A 146 14.04 -45.19 -33.28
N PHE A 147 14.29 -44.16 -32.50
CA PHE A 147 15.43 -43.25 -32.70
C PHE A 147 16.71 -43.83 -32.10
N THR A 148 17.85 -43.41 -32.67
CA THR A 148 19.19 -43.78 -32.18
C THR A 148 20.03 -42.53 -32.05
N GLY A 149 21.00 -42.54 -31.14
CA GLY A 149 21.87 -41.39 -30.89
C GLY A 149 21.57 -40.73 -29.55
N THR A 150 21.77 -39.42 -29.48
CA THR A 150 21.69 -38.64 -28.26
C THR A 150 20.86 -37.39 -28.51
N GLU A 151 19.85 -37.19 -27.68
CA GLU A 151 19.07 -35.97 -27.61
C GLU A 151 19.72 -35.04 -26.58
N ASP A 152 20.06 -33.83 -27.01
CA ASP A 152 20.60 -32.79 -26.13
C ASP A 152 19.55 -31.69 -25.92
N THR A 153 18.55 -31.99 -25.08
CA THR A 153 17.38 -31.11 -24.92
C THR A 153 17.78 -29.74 -24.38
N ALA A 154 18.75 -29.68 -23.46
CA ALA A 154 19.19 -28.42 -22.87
C ALA A 154 19.77 -27.47 -23.94
N ASP A 155 20.71 -27.95 -24.75
CA ASP A 155 21.32 -27.14 -25.81
C ASP A 155 20.34 -26.87 -26.96
N GLY A 156 19.48 -27.86 -27.30
CA GLY A 156 18.44 -27.71 -28.31
C GLY A 156 17.43 -26.62 -27.96
N MET A 157 16.92 -26.63 -26.72
CA MET A 157 16.04 -25.58 -26.22
C MET A 157 16.74 -24.24 -26.11
N ALA A 158 17.99 -24.20 -25.64
CA ALA A 158 18.77 -22.96 -25.60
C ALA A 158 18.95 -22.34 -26.99
N PHE A 159 19.16 -23.17 -28.02
CA PHE A 159 19.21 -22.72 -29.41
C PHE A 159 17.83 -22.25 -29.91
N GLY A 160 16.78 -23.07 -29.75
CA GLY A 160 15.43 -22.79 -30.25
C GLY A 160 14.72 -21.61 -29.57
N LEU A 161 14.98 -21.38 -28.29
CA LEU A 161 14.48 -20.23 -27.53
C LEU A 161 15.40 -19.00 -27.63
N SER A 162 16.61 -19.15 -28.16
CA SER A 162 17.43 -17.98 -28.47
C SER A 162 16.78 -17.22 -29.63
N THR A 163 16.70 -15.90 -29.52
CA THR A 163 16.21 -15.05 -30.62
C THR A 163 17.18 -14.99 -31.82
N GLY A 164 18.19 -15.85 -31.88
CA GLY A 164 19.30 -15.78 -32.84
C GLY A 164 20.14 -14.50 -32.74
N LYS A 165 19.86 -13.63 -31.76
CA LYS A 165 20.53 -12.36 -31.56
C LYS A 165 21.62 -12.55 -30.52
N VAL A 166 22.89 -12.49 -30.93
CA VAL A 166 23.97 -12.25 -29.98
C VAL A 166 23.70 -10.87 -29.38
N GLY A 167 23.10 -10.85 -28.19
CA GLY A 167 22.79 -9.64 -27.45
C GLY A 167 24.02 -8.75 -27.31
N SER A 168 23.81 -7.46 -27.24
CA SER A 168 24.83 -6.49 -26.90
C SER A 168 24.70 -6.12 -25.43
N THR A 169 25.79 -5.79 -24.77
CA THR A 169 25.78 -5.40 -23.36
C THR A 169 25.99 -3.91 -23.24
N ILE A 170 25.12 -3.23 -22.48
CA ILE A 170 25.35 -1.88 -22.00
C ILE A 170 25.62 -1.94 -20.50
N SER A 171 26.57 -1.15 -20.03
CA SER A 171 26.81 -0.97 -18.60
C SER A 171 27.14 0.48 -18.25
N GLY A 172 26.92 0.83 -17.00
CA GLY A 172 27.26 2.13 -16.47
C GLY A 172 26.97 2.23 -14.99
N ILE A 173 27.05 3.46 -14.49
CA ILE A 173 26.83 3.81 -13.10
C ILE A 173 25.65 4.77 -12.99
N LYS A 174 24.71 4.42 -12.12
CA LYS A 174 23.76 5.33 -11.51
C LYS A 174 24.46 6.03 -10.34
N PHE A 175 24.63 7.35 -10.41
CA PHE A 175 25.32 8.12 -9.37
C PHE A 175 24.42 9.15 -8.69
N ASN A 176 24.74 9.43 -7.43
CA ASN A 176 24.14 10.50 -6.65
C ASN A 176 24.84 11.82 -6.99
N ASP A 177 24.22 12.62 -7.85
CA ASP A 177 24.66 13.97 -8.19
C ASP A 177 24.32 14.92 -7.03
N ALA A 178 25.12 14.88 -5.97
CA ALA A 178 24.80 15.51 -4.70
C ALA A 178 24.77 17.04 -4.82
N ASN A 179 25.51 17.61 -5.77
CA ASN A 179 25.56 19.05 -6.00
C ASN A 179 24.64 19.52 -7.15
N GLY A 180 24.07 18.59 -7.93
CA GLY A 180 23.10 18.87 -8.97
C GLY A 180 23.69 19.42 -10.27
N ASN A 181 24.98 19.22 -10.53
CA ASN A 181 25.68 19.81 -11.67
C ASN A 181 25.61 18.96 -12.96
N GLY A 182 24.97 17.79 -12.91
CA GLY A 182 24.81 16.87 -14.02
C GLY A 182 26.09 16.12 -14.39
N ARG A 183 27.08 16.04 -13.50
CA ARG A 183 28.35 15.33 -13.70
C ARG A 183 28.63 14.45 -12.50
N ARG A 184 29.28 13.31 -12.75
CA ARG A 184 29.76 12.44 -11.68
C ARG A 184 31.09 12.97 -11.15
N ASP A 185 31.06 13.54 -9.96
CA ASP A 185 32.23 14.09 -9.29
C ASP A 185 32.93 13.08 -8.37
N THR A 186 34.17 13.39 -7.96
CA THR A 186 34.91 12.55 -7.01
C THR A 186 34.22 12.59 -5.64
N GLY A 187 33.90 11.42 -5.09
CA GLY A 187 33.21 11.28 -3.81
C GLY A 187 31.69 11.09 -3.91
N GLU A 188 31.11 11.21 -5.11
CA GLU A 188 29.71 10.90 -5.34
C GLU A 188 29.48 9.39 -5.42
N ALA A 189 28.69 8.88 -4.48
CA ALA A 189 28.34 7.48 -4.37
C ALA A 189 27.40 7.03 -5.50
N GLY A 190 27.33 5.72 -5.74
CA GLY A 190 26.29 5.15 -6.58
C GLY A 190 24.92 5.17 -5.90
N LEU A 191 23.85 5.21 -6.68
CA LEU A 191 22.49 5.01 -6.18
C LEU A 191 21.99 3.62 -6.59
N ALA A 192 21.58 2.84 -5.60
CA ALA A 192 21.03 1.50 -5.78
C ALA A 192 19.53 1.53 -6.06
N GLY A 193 19.00 0.47 -6.67
CA GLY A 193 17.55 0.27 -6.82
C GLY A 193 16.89 1.06 -7.96
N PHE A 194 17.66 1.80 -8.76
CA PHE A 194 17.15 2.46 -9.96
C PHE A 194 17.10 1.50 -11.14
N THR A 195 15.96 1.47 -11.82
CA THR A 195 15.74 0.68 -13.04
C THR A 195 16.19 1.45 -14.26
N ILE A 196 17.10 0.87 -15.03
CA ILE A 196 17.55 1.33 -16.35
C ILE A 196 17.02 0.37 -17.41
N TYR A 197 16.47 0.89 -18.50
CA TYR A 197 15.83 0.07 -19.52
C TYR A 197 16.09 0.56 -20.94
N ALA A 198 15.90 -0.34 -21.90
CA ALA A 198 15.90 0.00 -23.32
C ALA A 198 14.45 0.29 -23.76
N ASP A 199 14.19 1.55 -24.09
CA ASP A 199 12.91 2.04 -24.62
C ASP A 199 12.82 1.68 -26.11
N LEU A 200 12.29 0.50 -26.39
CA LEU A 200 12.27 -0.11 -27.72
C LEU A 200 11.18 0.49 -28.61
N ASN A 201 10.09 0.94 -28.01
CA ASN A 201 8.94 1.53 -28.72
C ASN A 201 8.91 3.06 -28.70
N VAL A 202 9.90 3.70 -28.04
CA VAL A 202 10.16 5.14 -28.09
C VAL A 202 9.11 5.95 -27.30
N ASN A 203 8.35 5.32 -26.39
CA ASN A 203 7.26 5.98 -25.64
C ASN A 203 7.71 6.63 -24.32
N GLY A 204 8.95 6.40 -23.86
CA GLY A 204 9.48 6.95 -22.61
C GLY A 204 8.89 6.32 -21.33
N ILE A 205 8.28 5.14 -21.43
CA ILE A 205 7.72 4.36 -20.33
C ILE A 205 8.31 2.95 -20.38
N LEU A 206 8.59 2.35 -19.24
CA LEU A 206 9.06 0.96 -19.18
C LEU A 206 7.89 -0.01 -19.40
N ASP A 207 7.92 -0.77 -20.49
CA ASP A 207 6.89 -1.75 -20.86
C ASP A 207 7.26 -3.21 -20.55
N ALA A 208 6.26 -4.09 -20.54
CA ALA A 208 6.46 -5.53 -20.42
C ALA A 208 7.23 -6.06 -21.64
N GLY A 209 8.28 -6.84 -21.39
CA GLY A 209 9.16 -7.39 -22.44
C GLY A 209 10.33 -6.47 -22.83
N GLU A 210 10.38 -5.23 -22.37
CA GLU A 210 11.55 -4.39 -22.56
C GLU A 210 12.72 -4.82 -21.65
N PRO A 211 13.93 -4.96 -22.22
CA PRO A 211 15.11 -5.26 -21.43
C PRO A 211 15.35 -4.19 -20.37
N ARG A 212 15.59 -4.64 -19.13
CA ARG A 212 15.84 -3.76 -17.99
C ARG A 212 16.89 -4.34 -17.05
N SER A 213 17.49 -3.47 -16.26
CA SER A 213 18.46 -3.80 -15.22
C SER A 213 18.26 -2.87 -14.04
N VAL A 214 18.54 -3.35 -12.83
CA VAL A 214 18.47 -2.55 -11.61
C VAL A 214 19.88 -2.31 -11.12
N SER A 215 20.18 -1.05 -10.79
CA SER A 215 21.47 -0.66 -10.22
C SER A 215 21.69 -1.30 -8.84
N ASP A 216 22.90 -1.82 -8.63
CA ASP A 216 23.29 -2.47 -7.38
C ASP A 216 23.69 -1.46 -6.28
N SER A 217 24.16 -1.97 -5.13
CA SER A 217 24.61 -1.16 -3.99
C SER A 217 25.71 -0.14 -4.32
N THR A 218 26.46 -0.34 -5.41
CA THR A 218 27.51 0.56 -5.89
C THR A 218 27.02 1.50 -7.00
N GLY A 219 25.73 1.41 -7.35
CA GLY A 219 25.10 2.09 -8.48
C GLY A 219 25.41 1.44 -9.83
N ALA A 220 26.13 0.32 -9.87
CA ALA A 220 26.48 -0.31 -11.14
C ALA A 220 25.29 -1.08 -11.70
N TYR A 221 25.13 -1.04 -13.03
CA TYR A 221 24.12 -1.82 -13.74
C TYR A 221 24.70 -2.41 -15.02
N SER A 222 24.14 -3.53 -15.45
CA SER A 222 24.47 -4.20 -16.71
C SER A 222 23.19 -4.69 -17.38
N LEU A 223 23.00 -4.31 -18.64
CA LEU A 223 21.78 -4.48 -19.40
C LEU A 223 22.09 -5.20 -20.71
N GLN A 224 21.51 -6.38 -20.92
CA GLN A 224 21.54 -7.06 -22.21
C GLN A 224 20.47 -6.45 -23.12
N VAL A 225 20.86 -6.03 -24.31
CA VAL A 225 19.98 -5.36 -25.26
C VAL A 225 20.12 -5.92 -26.67
N PRO A 226 19.08 -5.74 -27.52
CA PRO A 226 19.18 -6.04 -28.93
C PRO A 226 20.23 -5.16 -29.64
N THR A 227 20.84 -5.65 -30.72
CA THR A 227 21.61 -4.81 -31.66
C THR A 227 20.72 -3.77 -32.36
N GLY A 228 21.33 -2.68 -32.82
CA GLY A 228 20.65 -1.55 -33.47
C GLY A 228 20.86 -0.24 -32.71
N SER A 229 20.20 0.83 -33.18
CA SER A 229 20.14 2.11 -32.47
C SER A 229 19.02 2.06 -31.44
N LEU A 230 19.37 2.17 -30.16
CA LEU A 230 18.44 2.07 -29.03
C LEU A 230 18.44 3.35 -28.20
N ARG A 231 17.28 3.63 -27.58
CA ARG A 231 17.15 4.61 -26.51
C ARG A 231 17.27 3.90 -25.17
N ILE A 232 18.13 4.41 -24.30
CA ILE A 232 18.31 3.93 -22.94
C ILE A 232 17.83 5.01 -21.99
N ALA A 233 16.93 4.63 -21.09
CA ALA A 233 16.29 5.54 -20.16
C ALA A 233 16.32 4.95 -18.74
N GLU A 234 16.01 5.80 -17.77
CA GLU A 234 15.75 5.37 -16.40
C GLU A 234 14.27 5.51 -16.06
N VAL A 235 13.79 4.65 -15.17
CA VAL A 235 12.51 4.89 -14.52
C VAL A 235 12.72 5.98 -13.46
N GLN A 236 12.08 7.13 -13.66
CA GLN A 236 12.12 8.24 -12.71
C GLN A 236 11.54 7.80 -11.36
N GLN A 237 12.30 7.99 -10.28
CA GLN A 237 11.85 7.70 -8.92
C GLN A 237 11.38 8.96 -8.19
N ALA A 238 10.37 8.80 -7.34
CA ALA A 238 9.92 9.84 -6.41
C ALA A 238 11.07 10.24 -5.45
N GLY A 239 11.08 11.50 -5.04
CA GLY A 239 12.14 12.03 -4.18
C GLY A 239 13.49 12.24 -4.87
N TYR A 240 13.60 12.05 -6.18
CA TYR A 240 14.79 12.33 -6.97
C TYR A 240 14.46 13.16 -8.19
N ARG A 241 15.43 13.93 -8.68
CA ARG A 241 15.40 14.52 -10.03
C ARG A 241 16.57 14.00 -10.84
N GLN A 242 16.29 13.59 -12.08
CA GLN A 242 17.36 13.24 -13.02
C GLN A 242 18.11 14.50 -13.44
N THR A 243 19.43 14.45 -13.34
CA THR A 243 20.35 15.53 -13.72
C THR A 243 21.28 15.10 -14.88
N PHE A 244 21.45 13.79 -15.10
CA PHE A 244 22.22 13.26 -16.22
C PHE A 244 21.60 11.98 -16.81
N PRO A 245 21.56 11.84 -18.15
CA PRO A 245 21.84 12.89 -19.13
C PRO A 245 20.81 14.03 -19.02
N ALA A 246 21.16 15.21 -19.54
CA ALA A 246 20.24 16.35 -19.54
C ALA A 246 18.96 16.02 -20.31
N ALA A 247 17.89 16.80 -20.08
CA ALA A 247 16.61 16.64 -20.77
C ALA A 247 16.84 16.43 -22.29
N PRO A 248 16.31 15.34 -22.89
CA PRO A 248 15.17 14.54 -22.39
C PRO A 248 15.51 13.34 -21.48
N GLY A 249 16.71 13.24 -20.90
CA GLY A 249 17.00 12.22 -19.87
C GLY A 249 17.30 10.82 -20.42
N ILE A 250 17.67 10.74 -21.70
CA ILE A 250 17.95 9.47 -22.40
C ILE A 250 19.35 9.46 -23.01
N HIS A 251 19.91 8.26 -23.17
CA HIS A 251 21.05 8.01 -24.05
C HIS A 251 20.60 7.35 -25.35
N THR A 252 21.24 7.70 -26.46
CA THR A 252 21.07 6.98 -27.74
C THR A 252 22.36 6.22 -28.05
N VAL A 253 22.27 4.90 -28.15
CA VAL A 253 23.43 4.02 -28.35
C VAL A 253 23.19 3.14 -29.57
N THR A 254 24.17 3.06 -30.47
CA THR A 254 24.14 2.12 -31.61
C THR A 254 25.06 0.94 -31.34
N LEU A 255 24.51 -0.27 -31.40
CA LEU A 255 25.20 -1.51 -31.04
C LEU A 255 25.22 -2.51 -32.19
N THR A 256 26.37 -3.16 -32.38
CA THR A 256 26.53 -4.32 -33.26
C THR A 256 26.57 -5.63 -32.46
N ALA A 257 26.37 -6.78 -33.11
CA ALA A 257 26.23 -8.07 -32.43
C ALA A 257 27.41 -8.39 -31.51
N GLY A 258 27.11 -8.76 -30.25
CA GLY A 258 28.12 -9.07 -29.23
C GLY A 258 28.91 -7.86 -28.70
N GLN A 259 28.57 -6.62 -29.10
CA GLN A 259 29.27 -5.44 -28.61
C GLN A 259 28.98 -5.19 -27.14
N THR A 260 30.00 -4.78 -26.39
CA THR A 260 29.86 -4.23 -25.04
C THR A 260 30.16 -2.73 -25.07
N VAL A 261 29.24 -1.92 -24.58
CA VAL A 261 29.41 -0.47 -24.37
C VAL A 261 29.32 -0.17 -22.88
N THR A 262 30.26 0.63 -22.39
CA THR A 262 30.38 1.01 -20.97
C THR A 262 30.24 2.53 -20.84
N GLY A 263 30.01 3.01 -19.62
CA GLY A 263 29.96 4.45 -19.33
C GLY A 263 28.64 5.12 -19.73
N ILE A 264 27.59 4.35 -19.98
CA ILE A 264 26.23 4.87 -20.12
C ILE A 264 25.74 5.20 -18.70
N ASN A 265 26.04 6.39 -18.20
CA ASN A 265 25.77 6.74 -16.81
C ASN A 265 24.47 7.52 -16.66
N PHE A 266 23.86 7.43 -15.48
CA PHE A 266 22.67 8.18 -15.10
C PHE A 266 22.92 8.87 -13.76
N GLY A 267 22.59 10.15 -13.66
CA GLY A 267 22.84 10.96 -12.47
C GLY A 267 21.56 11.53 -11.93
N ASN A 268 21.30 11.35 -10.64
CA ASN A 268 20.15 11.96 -9.97
C ASN A 268 20.57 12.66 -8.70
N GLN A 269 19.90 13.77 -8.41
CA GLN A 269 19.99 14.43 -7.13
C GLN A 269 18.74 14.10 -6.30
N ALA A 270 18.95 13.75 -5.03
CA ALA A 270 17.87 13.65 -4.07
C ALA A 270 17.18 15.03 -3.90
N ILE A 271 15.86 15.02 -3.94
CA ILE A 271 15.03 16.18 -3.65
C ILE A 271 14.82 16.20 -2.14
N VAL A 272 15.38 17.21 -1.48
CA VAL A 272 15.15 17.45 -0.04
C VAL A 272 14.22 18.64 0.09
N ALA A 273 12.92 18.37 0.03
CA ALA A 273 11.89 19.38 0.23
C ALA A 273 11.34 19.27 1.65
N GLN A 274 11.23 20.40 2.35
CA GLN A 274 10.64 20.42 3.70
C GLN A 274 9.81 21.68 3.93
N ALA A 275 8.78 21.54 4.75
CA ALA A 275 8.06 22.66 5.32
C ALA A 275 8.51 22.88 6.77
N VAL A 276 8.72 24.14 7.13
CA VAL A 276 9.04 24.55 8.48
C VAL A 276 8.08 25.64 8.91
N GLY A 277 7.88 25.77 10.21
CA GLY A 277 7.13 26.89 10.72
C GLY A 277 6.83 26.76 12.20
N THR A 278 5.89 27.58 12.64
CA THR A 278 5.44 27.67 14.02
C THR A 278 3.94 27.47 14.09
N LYS A 279 3.51 26.57 14.97
CA LYS A 279 2.17 26.57 15.54
C LYS A 279 2.12 27.57 16.68
N TRP A 280 1.27 28.57 16.59
CA TRP A 280 1.17 29.68 17.55
C TRP A 280 -0.25 29.81 18.11
N LEU A 281 -0.31 30.40 19.30
CA LEU A 281 -1.53 30.72 20.01
C LEU A 281 -1.99 32.12 19.63
N ASP A 282 -3.05 32.16 18.85
CA ASP A 282 -3.74 33.37 18.45
C ASP A 282 -4.55 33.90 19.62
N THR A 283 -4.03 34.93 20.28
CA THR A 283 -4.55 35.38 21.57
C THR A 283 -5.71 36.36 21.41
N ASP A 284 -5.77 37.07 20.30
CA ASP A 284 -6.83 38.03 19.99
C ASP A 284 -7.72 37.62 18.81
N GLY A 285 -7.40 36.50 18.15
CA GLY A 285 -8.25 35.84 17.17
C GLY A 285 -8.17 36.45 15.77
N ASP A 286 -7.17 37.28 15.49
CA ASP A 286 -7.10 38.05 14.25
C ASP A 286 -6.48 37.28 13.05
N GLY A 287 -5.97 36.07 13.31
CA GLY A 287 -5.33 35.22 12.30
C GLY A 287 -3.94 35.69 11.87
N VAL A 288 -3.33 36.65 12.57
CA VAL A 288 -2.00 37.20 12.33
C VAL A 288 -1.08 36.87 13.51
N LYS A 289 0.09 36.30 13.20
CA LYS A 289 1.07 35.96 14.24
C LYS A 289 1.77 37.23 14.76
N ASP A 290 1.43 37.61 15.97
CA ASP A 290 1.88 38.81 16.63
C ASP A 290 3.08 38.60 17.57
N ALA A 291 3.71 39.73 17.92
CA ALA A 291 4.84 39.72 18.84
C ALA A 291 4.38 39.41 20.27
N GLY A 292 4.76 38.23 20.79
CA GLY A 292 4.44 37.81 22.16
C GLY A 292 3.51 36.60 22.20
N GLU A 293 2.93 36.21 21.07
CA GLU A 293 2.10 35.02 20.97
C GLU A 293 2.94 33.74 21.10
N PRO A 294 2.63 32.89 22.10
CA PRO A 294 3.43 31.71 22.37
C PRO A 294 3.19 30.61 21.33
N GLY A 295 4.18 29.73 21.17
CA GLY A 295 4.00 28.52 20.37
C GLY A 295 3.16 27.46 21.08
N ILE A 296 2.38 26.69 20.33
CA ILE A 296 1.60 25.55 20.86
C ILE A 296 2.33 24.24 20.55
N ALA A 297 2.69 23.52 21.60
CA ALA A 297 3.40 22.24 21.53
C ALA A 297 2.45 21.05 21.35
N GLY A 298 2.95 19.95 20.76
CA GLY A 298 2.22 18.68 20.70
C GLY A 298 1.16 18.59 19.61
N VAL A 299 1.11 19.54 18.68
CA VAL A 299 0.16 19.54 17.56
C VAL A 299 0.75 18.80 16.37
N TRP A 300 -0.03 17.91 15.76
CA TRP A 300 0.36 17.22 14.53
C TRP A 300 0.21 18.13 13.32
N ILE A 301 1.26 18.25 12.53
CA ILE A 301 1.26 18.90 11.21
C ILE A 301 1.57 17.84 10.17
N TYR A 302 0.76 17.72 9.13
CA TYR A 302 0.84 16.63 8.17
C TYR A 302 0.59 17.08 6.72
N VAL A 303 1.00 16.23 5.78
CA VAL A 303 0.68 16.36 4.36
C VAL A 303 -0.56 15.54 4.07
N ASP A 304 -1.65 16.22 3.70
CA ASP A 304 -2.92 15.62 3.29
C ASP A 304 -2.82 15.15 1.84
N LEU A 305 -2.47 13.87 1.65
CA LEU A 305 -2.14 13.30 0.35
C LEU A 305 -3.39 12.94 -0.46
N ASP A 306 -4.47 12.55 0.20
CA ASP A 306 -5.72 12.15 -0.44
C ASP A 306 -6.82 13.23 -0.40
N GLN A 307 -6.55 14.36 0.27
CA GLN A 307 -7.39 15.55 0.37
C GLN A 307 -8.68 15.32 1.17
N ASP A 308 -8.69 14.35 2.08
CA ASP A 308 -9.85 14.06 2.93
C ASP A 308 -9.91 14.94 4.19
N GLY A 309 -8.84 15.69 4.49
CA GLY A 309 -8.75 16.59 5.63
C GLY A 309 -8.54 15.88 6.97
N ARG A 310 -8.13 14.62 6.98
CA ARG A 310 -7.75 13.83 8.15
C ARG A 310 -6.31 13.34 8.02
N ILE A 311 -5.73 12.96 9.14
CA ILE A 311 -4.40 12.37 9.16
C ILE A 311 -4.49 10.86 9.03
N ASP A 312 -3.77 10.29 8.07
CA ASP A 312 -3.79 8.86 7.76
C ASP A 312 -2.45 8.16 7.96
N THR A 313 -2.53 6.82 8.07
CA THR A 313 -1.34 5.99 8.16
C THR A 313 -0.59 6.02 6.83
N GLY A 314 0.64 6.56 6.85
CA GLY A 314 1.51 6.66 5.68
C GLY A 314 1.68 8.09 5.17
N GLU A 315 0.89 9.04 5.68
CA GLU A 315 1.11 10.46 5.40
C GLU A 315 2.33 11.00 6.16
N PRO A 316 3.19 11.79 5.51
CA PRO A 316 4.25 12.50 6.20
C PRO A 316 3.65 13.44 7.25
N ALA A 317 4.10 13.28 8.49
CA ALA A 317 3.64 14.11 9.60
C ALA A 317 4.76 14.39 10.60
N THR A 318 4.59 15.45 11.38
CA THR A 318 5.51 15.87 12.44
C THR A 318 4.72 16.46 13.60
N VAL A 319 5.33 16.53 14.78
CA VAL A 319 4.70 17.10 15.97
C VAL A 319 5.44 18.37 16.36
N THR A 320 4.70 19.44 16.66
CA THR A 320 5.28 20.71 17.10
C THR A 320 6.02 20.56 18.43
N ASN A 321 7.20 21.15 18.54
CA ASN A 321 8.02 21.08 19.75
C ASN A 321 7.49 22.00 20.87
N GLN A 322 8.18 22.07 22.01
CA GLN A 322 7.79 22.91 23.16
C GLN A 322 7.63 24.42 22.86
N PHE A 323 8.18 24.90 21.74
CA PHE A 323 8.08 26.28 21.28
C PHE A 323 7.13 26.43 20.07
N GLY A 324 6.33 25.39 19.78
CA GLY A 324 5.44 25.33 18.62
C GLY A 324 6.14 25.14 17.27
N GLN A 325 7.46 24.98 17.24
CA GLN A 325 8.18 24.87 15.96
C GLN A 325 8.09 23.46 15.39
N TYR A 326 8.03 23.35 14.08
CA TYR A 326 8.01 22.07 13.39
C TYR A 326 8.91 22.06 12.14
N THR A 327 9.30 20.86 11.74
CA THR A 327 9.93 20.57 10.45
C THR A 327 9.31 19.29 9.90
N LEU A 328 8.76 19.39 8.70
CA LEU A 328 8.01 18.36 8.00
C LEU A 328 8.70 18.06 6.67
N ALA A 329 9.17 16.84 6.49
CA ALA A 329 9.70 16.40 5.21
C ALA A 329 8.56 16.20 4.21
N LEU A 330 8.76 16.68 2.98
CA LEU A 330 7.80 16.50 1.88
C LEU A 330 8.24 15.31 0.99
N PRO A 331 7.31 14.54 0.39
CA PRO A 331 7.62 13.34 -0.40
C PRO A 331 8.49 13.53 -1.66
N GLY A 332 8.85 14.76 -2.02
CA GLY A 332 9.64 15.09 -3.20
C GLY A 332 9.15 16.38 -3.85
N ALA A 333 9.42 16.54 -5.15
CA ALA A 333 8.80 17.60 -5.94
C ALA A 333 7.31 17.28 -6.17
N GLY A 334 6.47 18.28 -6.03
CA GLY A 334 5.03 18.14 -6.12
C GLY A 334 4.30 19.35 -5.53
N THR A 335 2.98 19.30 -5.60
CA THR A 335 2.10 20.24 -4.89
C THR A 335 1.38 19.47 -3.78
N TYR A 336 1.42 20.01 -2.56
CA TYR A 336 0.95 19.37 -1.34
C TYR A 336 0.03 20.30 -0.57
N GLN A 337 -0.97 19.74 0.10
CA GLN A 337 -1.79 20.41 1.10
C GLN A 337 -1.22 20.08 2.49
N LEU A 338 -0.87 21.11 3.25
CA LEU A 338 -0.38 20.95 4.62
C LEU A 338 -1.47 21.37 5.59
N ARG A 339 -1.73 20.54 6.59
CA ARG A 339 -2.78 20.74 7.60
C ARG A 339 -2.24 20.50 9.00
N GLU A 340 -3.01 20.98 9.98
CA GLU A 340 -2.85 20.55 11.36
C GLU A 340 -3.98 19.60 11.76
N VAL A 341 -3.73 18.75 12.76
CA VAL A 341 -4.81 18.09 13.49
C VAL A 341 -5.31 19.08 14.54
N LEU A 342 -6.51 19.62 14.31
CA LEU A 342 -7.13 20.55 15.24
C LEU A 342 -7.51 19.82 16.54
N GLY A 343 -6.87 20.21 17.64
CA GLY A 343 -7.14 19.64 18.96
C GLY A 343 -8.46 20.18 19.55
N PRO A 344 -9.13 19.42 20.44
CA PRO A 344 -10.28 19.93 21.19
C PRO A 344 -9.92 21.21 21.96
N GLY A 345 -10.84 22.16 21.99
CA GLY A 345 -10.66 23.44 22.69
C GLY A 345 -9.93 24.51 21.89
N TYR A 346 -9.80 24.32 20.58
CA TYR A 346 -9.18 25.29 19.69
C TYR A 346 -9.99 25.45 18.41
N VAL A 347 -10.01 26.67 17.89
CA VAL A 347 -10.43 27.00 16.53
C VAL A 347 -9.21 27.44 15.75
N GLN A 348 -9.09 26.96 14.52
CA GLN A 348 -8.01 27.37 13.63
C GLN A 348 -8.30 28.75 13.04
N THR A 349 -7.40 29.69 13.28
CA THR A 349 -7.47 31.06 12.75
C THR A 349 -6.53 31.27 11.57
N PHE A 350 -5.48 30.45 11.45
CA PHE A 350 -4.53 30.52 10.34
C PHE A 350 -3.96 29.15 9.94
N PRO A 351 -3.88 28.82 8.63
CA PRO A 351 -4.45 29.57 7.53
C PRO A 351 -5.98 29.54 7.59
N GLY A 352 -6.63 30.66 7.27
CA GLY A 352 -8.09 30.72 7.18
C GLY A 352 -8.65 29.91 5.99
N GLY A 353 -9.97 29.94 5.80
CA GLY A 353 -10.63 29.23 4.71
C GLY A 353 -10.77 27.73 4.99
N ASN A 354 -10.13 26.87 4.22
CA ASN A 354 -10.24 25.41 4.37
C ASN A 354 -9.21 24.81 5.35
N GLY A 355 -8.44 25.64 6.06
CA GLY A 355 -7.48 25.21 7.07
C GLY A 355 -6.19 24.59 6.52
N ALA A 356 -5.92 24.73 5.21
CA ALA A 356 -4.77 24.10 4.55
C ALA A 356 -3.85 25.12 3.85
N HIS A 357 -2.55 24.87 3.93
CA HIS A 357 -1.55 25.55 3.11
C HIS A 357 -1.27 24.77 1.83
N THR A 358 -1.43 25.40 0.68
CA THR A 358 -0.89 24.85 -0.59
C THR A 358 0.59 25.18 -0.72
N VAL A 359 1.39 24.15 -0.91
CA VAL A 359 2.83 24.24 -1.12
C VAL A 359 3.18 23.56 -2.42
N THR A 360 3.82 24.27 -3.34
CA THR A 360 4.46 23.68 -4.51
C THR A 360 5.96 23.69 -4.33
N VAL A 361 6.57 22.51 -4.44
CA VAL A 361 8.02 22.34 -4.43
C VAL A 361 8.48 21.71 -5.73
N THR A 362 9.55 22.25 -6.32
CA THR A 362 10.10 21.81 -7.61
C THR A 362 11.43 21.06 -7.46
N GLY A 363 11.99 21.07 -6.25
CA GLY A 363 13.25 20.42 -5.94
C GLY A 363 13.62 20.62 -4.48
N THR A 364 14.91 20.78 -4.21
CA THR A 364 15.41 20.97 -2.85
C THR A 364 15.13 22.40 -2.38
N GLU A 365 14.20 22.56 -1.44
CA GLU A 365 13.84 23.85 -0.86
C GLU A 365 13.19 23.71 0.52
N THR A 366 13.20 24.80 1.28
CA THR A 366 12.51 24.91 2.57
C THR A 366 11.45 25.98 2.46
N VAL A 367 10.20 25.63 2.73
CA VAL A 367 9.08 26.57 2.71
C VAL A 367 8.61 26.88 4.13
N GLY A 368 8.37 28.15 4.43
CA GLY A 368 7.81 28.60 5.70
C GLY A 368 6.28 28.55 5.68
N ARG A 369 5.66 27.81 6.60
CA ARG A 369 4.20 27.72 6.77
C ARG A 369 3.87 27.73 8.26
N ASP A 370 3.15 28.75 8.71
CA ASP A 370 2.75 28.86 10.13
C ASP A 370 1.29 28.44 10.29
N PHE A 371 0.90 28.04 11.50
CA PHE A 371 -0.48 27.66 11.84
C PHE A 371 -0.90 28.38 13.13
N GLY A 372 -2.04 29.06 13.13
CA GLY A 372 -2.57 29.82 14.28
C GLY A 372 -3.85 29.19 14.80
N ASN A 373 -3.95 28.99 16.12
CA ASN A 373 -5.20 28.59 16.78
C ASN A 373 -5.51 29.54 17.92
N MET A 374 -6.79 29.86 18.07
CA MET A 374 -7.34 30.52 19.24
C MET A 374 -8.02 29.49 20.15
N PRO A 375 -7.93 29.60 21.48
CA PRO A 375 -8.72 28.78 22.39
C PRO A 375 -10.23 28.99 22.18
N ALA A 376 -10.99 27.91 22.19
CA ALA A 376 -12.45 27.94 22.11
C ALA A 376 -13.02 26.99 23.17
N PHE A 377 -13.69 27.54 24.16
CA PHE A 377 -14.33 26.79 25.24
C PHE A 377 -15.81 27.14 25.27
N ASP A 378 -16.63 26.11 25.35
CA ASP A 378 -18.06 26.19 25.64
C ASP A 378 -18.22 26.08 27.16
N TYR A 379 -18.78 27.11 27.79
CA TYR A 379 -19.03 27.29 29.21
C TYR A 379 -20.51 27.12 29.53
N GLY A 380 -20.80 26.38 30.59
CA GLY A 380 -22.18 26.19 31.04
C GLY A 380 -22.90 27.48 31.46
N ASP A 381 -24.21 27.41 31.31
CA ASP A 381 -25.20 28.48 31.41
C ASP A 381 -26.22 28.26 32.55
N ALA A 382 -25.99 27.22 33.35
CA ALA A 382 -26.83 26.87 34.49
C ALA A 382 -27.04 28.07 35.44
N PRO A 383 -28.18 28.12 36.18
CA PRO A 383 -28.47 29.24 37.07
C PRO A 383 -27.35 29.50 38.08
N VAL A 384 -27.23 30.76 38.54
CA VAL A 384 -26.14 31.23 39.41
C VAL A 384 -25.92 30.39 40.67
N ASP A 385 -26.96 29.70 41.16
CA ASP A 385 -26.90 28.84 42.34
C ASP A 385 -26.20 27.48 42.07
N TYR A 386 -26.00 27.12 40.80
CA TYR A 386 -25.35 25.89 40.32
C TYR A 386 -23.95 26.12 39.74
N VAL A 387 -23.51 27.38 39.64
CA VAL A 387 -22.23 27.78 39.05
C VAL A 387 -21.31 28.44 40.09
N SER A 388 -20.01 28.29 39.91
CA SER A 388 -19.01 28.98 40.73
C SER A 388 -18.31 30.01 39.86
N LEU A 389 -18.78 31.28 39.90
CA LEU A 389 -18.42 32.43 39.02
C LEU A 389 -16.91 32.78 38.87
N THR A 390 -16.02 31.90 39.29
CA THR A 390 -14.58 31.91 39.05
C THR A 390 -14.21 30.95 37.90
N LEU A 391 -13.43 31.42 36.93
CA LEU A 391 -12.95 30.66 35.76
C LEU A 391 -12.32 29.28 36.05
N ALA A 392 -11.89 29.02 37.28
CA ALA A 392 -11.21 27.79 37.68
C ALA A 392 -12.15 26.63 38.06
N GLY A 393 -13.45 26.87 38.28
CA GLY A 393 -14.39 25.88 38.83
C GLY A 393 -15.62 25.56 37.98
N GLU A 394 -15.80 26.26 36.86
CA GLU A 394 -17.02 26.15 36.04
C GLU A 394 -17.01 24.95 35.10
N ALA A 395 -18.19 24.38 34.90
CA ALA A 395 -18.43 23.39 33.87
C ALA A 395 -18.17 24.03 32.51
N ARG A 396 -17.22 23.47 31.76
CA ARG A 396 -16.90 23.86 30.40
C ARG A 396 -16.31 22.68 29.66
N HIS A 397 -16.35 22.70 28.35
CA HIS A 397 -15.53 21.82 27.53
C HIS A 397 -14.82 22.60 26.43
N GLY A 398 -13.77 21.98 25.88
CA GLY A 398 -13.17 22.52 24.67
C GLY A 398 -14.10 22.26 23.49
N VAL A 399 -14.36 23.27 22.67
CA VAL A 399 -15.14 23.11 21.45
C VAL A 399 -14.41 22.15 20.52
N LEU A 400 -15.15 21.19 19.98
CA LEU A 400 -14.63 20.23 19.01
C LEU A 400 -15.57 20.24 17.80
N GLN A 401 -15.05 20.68 16.66
CA GLN A 401 -15.88 20.91 15.48
C GLN A 401 -16.64 19.65 15.05
N GLY A 402 -17.97 19.79 14.93
CA GLY A 402 -18.87 18.68 14.56
C GLY A 402 -19.09 17.66 15.68
N PHE A 403 -18.71 17.95 16.92
CA PHE A 403 -18.99 17.12 18.08
C PHE A 403 -19.73 17.95 19.14
N HIS A 404 -21.06 17.80 19.19
CA HIS A 404 -21.94 18.60 20.04
C HIS A 404 -23.27 17.88 20.32
N LEU A 405 -23.99 18.35 21.32
CA LEU A 405 -25.42 18.07 21.42
C LEU A 405 -26.15 19.06 20.51
N GLY A 406 -27.31 18.67 19.97
CA GLY A 406 -28.12 19.62 19.22
C GLY A 406 -27.64 19.92 17.80
N ALA A 407 -27.97 21.10 17.30
CA ALA A 407 -27.74 21.52 15.91
C ALA A 407 -26.37 22.17 15.68
N ALA A 408 -25.81 22.85 16.68
CA ALA A 408 -24.53 23.52 16.61
C ALA A 408 -23.89 23.60 18.02
N VAL A 409 -22.70 24.19 18.08
CA VAL A 409 -21.97 24.55 19.31
C VAL A 409 -21.17 25.79 18.98
N ASP A 410 -21.09 26.75 19.90
CA ASP A 410 -20.16 27.86 19.82
C ASP A 410 -19.21 27.88 21.02
N GLY A 411 -18.54 29.00 21.26
CA GLY A 411 -17.55 29.09 22.31
C GLY A 411 -17.47 30.49 22.88
N GLU A 412 -17.35 30.59 24.20
CA GLU A 412 -17.48 31.84 24.92
C GLU A 412 -16.18 32.20 25.64
N SER A 413 -16.08 33.49 25.93
CA SER A 413 -14.99 34.05 26.75
C SER A 413 -15.17 33.78 28.26
N GLY A 414 -16.31 33.23 28.68
CA GLY A 414 -16.61 32.87 30.07
C GLY A 414 -18.07 32.43 30.29
N PRO A 415 -18.45 32.10 31.55
CA PRO A 415 -19.77 31.54 31.89
C PRO A 415 -20.95 32.47 31.58
N GLN A 416 -22.04 31.89 31.06
CA GLN A 416 -23.25 32.61 30.64
C GLN A 416 -24.48 32.21 31.46
N SER A 417 -24.41 32.26 32.79
CA SER A 417 -25.53 31.80 33.64
C SER A 417 -26.85 32.56 33.45
N SER A 418 -27.95 31.82 33.28
CA SER A 418 -29.31 32.37 33.32
C SER A 418 -30.28 31.47 34.13
N ASN A 419 -31.46 31.98 34.50
CA ASN A 419 -32.43 31.21 35.27
C ASN A 419 -33.13 30.11 34.45
N ASP A 420 -33.19 30.31 33.14
CA ASP A 420 -33.75 29.39 32.16
C ASP A 420 -32.70 28.49 31.50
N ALA A 421 -31.40 28.72 31.76
CA ALA A 421 -30.29 28.09 31.07
C ALA A 421 -30.44 28.30 29.55
N LEU A 422 -30.35 29.58 29.16
CA LEU A 422 -30.38 30.13 27.80
C LEU A 422 -29.55 31.44 27.76
N GLY A 423 -28.47 31.51 28.52
CA GLY A 423 -27.80 32.79 28.78
C GLY A 423 -26.85 33.23 27.66
N ASP A 424 -26.13 32.27 27.09
CA ASP A 424 -25.35 32.31 25.84
C ASP A 424 -26.21 32.63 24.62
N ASP A 425 -27.39 32.03 24.53
CA ASP A 425 -28.46 32.29 23.56
C ASP A 425 -28.82 33.79 23.41
N ASN A 426 -28.61 34.56 24.49
CA ASN A 426 -28.91 35.99 24.53
C ASN A 426 -27.67 36.89 24.37
N ALA A 427 -26.48 36.29 24.40
CA ALA A 427 -25.19 36.95 24.40
C ALA A 427 -24.41 36.57 23.14
N GLY A 428 -24.94 36.89 21.96
CA GLY A 428 -24.20 36.76 20.70
C GLY A 428 -22.82 37.41 20.81
N GLN A 429 -21.80 36.59 21.06
CA GLN A 429 -20.42 37.01 20.96
C GLN A 429 -20.10 37.05 19.46
N ASP A 430 -19.72 38.24 19.01
CA ASP A 430 -19.17 38.46 17.67
C ASP A 430 -17.94 37.55 17.51
N ASP A 431 -18.10 36.47 16.74
CA ASP A 431 -17.08 35.47 16.37
C ASP A 431 -15.95 36.03 15.50
N GLY A 432 -15.89 37.36 15.33
CA GLY A 432 -14.93 38.05 14.49
C GLY A 432 -15.19 37.89 12.99
N THR A 433 -16.25 37.17 12.58
CA THR A 433 -16.59 36.93 11.16
C THR A 433 -17.67 37.87 10.63
N GLY A 434 -18.28 38.69 11.50
CA GLY A 434 -19.27 39.70 11.10
C GLY A 434 -20.65 39.14 10.80
N THR A 435 -20.94 37.88 11.17
CA THR A 435 -22.27 37.29 11.12
C THR A 435 -22.76 36.97 12.52
N ASN A 436 -23.22 38.01 13.23
CA ASN A 436 -23.87 37.87 14.53
C ASN A 436 -25.20 37.10 14.35
N THR A 437 -25.09 35.78 14.32
CA THR A 437 -26.18 34.82 14.27
C THR A 437 -26.11 34.16 15.62
N ILE A 438 -27.13 34.38 16.45
CA ILE A 438 -27.28 33.64 17.71
C ILE A 438 -27.29 32.15 17.32
N ILE A 439 -26.32 31.41 17.81
CA ILE A 439 -26.26 29.96 17.70
C ILE A 439 -26.96 29.44 18.97
N ASP A 440 -27.95 28.58 18.80
CA ASP A 440 -28.71 27.93 19.87
C ASP A 440 -28.17 26.50 19.98
N ASP A 441 -27.34 26.26 21.01
CA ASP A 441 -26.73 24.96 21.34
C ASP A 441 -27.43 24.24 22.51
N GLU A 442 -28.44 24.87 23.10
CA GLU A 442 -29.36 24.33 24.11
C GLU A 442 -30.49 23.48 23.49
N ASP A 443 -30.52 23.30 22.17
CA ASP A 443 -31.53 22.50 21.45
C ASP A 443 -31.29 20.98 21.47
N GLY A 444 -30.19 20.55 22.10
CA GLY A 444 -29.74 19.17 22.14
C GLY A 444 -30.54 18.22 23.04
N VAL A 445 -31.25 18.74 24.05
CA VAL A 445 -31.97 17.91 25.04
C VAL A 445 -33.45 18.29 25.10
N ILE A 446 -34.32 17.36 24.69
CA ILE A 446 -35.77 17.54 24.67
C ILE A 446 -36.41 16.76 25.83
N ILE A 447 -37.14 17.47 26.69
CA ILE A 447 -37.95 16.89 27.77
C ILE A 447 -39.41 16.74 27.29
N PRO A 448 -39.89 15.52 26.98
CA PRO A 448 -41.21 15.31 26.36
C PRO A 448 -42.40 15.54 27.30
N GLY A 449 -42.15 15.64 28.61
CA GLY A 449 -43.20 15.86 29.60
C GLY A 449 -42.66 15.85 31.04
N PRO A 450 -43.51 16.14 32.04
CA PRO A 450 -43.09 16.20 33.43
C PRO A 450 -42.65 14.84 33.95
N PHE A 451 -41.70 14.85 34.88
CA PHE A 451 -41.26 13.66 35.60
C PHE A 451 -42.18 13.37 36.79
N TYR A 452 -42.47 12.09 37.01
CA TYR A 452 -43.29 11.63 38.13
C TYR A 452 -42.47 10.72 39.03
N ILE A 453 -42.47 11.03 40.34
CA ILE A 453 -41.77 10.26 41.38
C ILE A 453 -42.12 8.77 41.27
N GLY A 454 -41.09 7.92 41.33
CA GLY A 454 -41.21 6.47 41.24
C GLY A 454 -41.62 5.93 39.87
N LYS A 455 -41.61 6.77 38.82
CA LYS A 455 -41.83 6.37 37.42
C LYS A 455 -40.54 6.48 36.62
N THR A 456 -40.52 5.80 35.47
CA THR A 456 -39.47 5.98 34.47
C THR A 456 -39.65 7.34 33.79
N GLY A 457 -38.65 8.20 33.92
CA GLY A 457 -38.50 9.42 33.14
C GLY A 457 -37.78 9.14 31.82
N SER A 458 -37.97 10.00 30.84
CA SER A 458 -37.25 9.94 29.57
C SER A 458 -36.94 11.35 29.05
N VAL A 459 -35.77 11.50 28.44
CA VAL A 459 -35.41 12.66 27.61
C VAL A 459 -34.97 12.16 26.24
N THR A 460 -35.13 13.00 25.23
CA THR A 460 -34.55 12.77 23.90
C THR A 460 -33.29 13.62 23.80
N VAL A 461 -32.17 13.01 23.42
CA VAL A 461 -30.89 13.68 23.24
C VAL A 461 -30.50 13.59 21.77
N ASN A 462 -30.36 14.74 21.12
CA ASN A 462 -29.84 14.85 19.77
C ASN A 462 -28.33 15.03 19.85
N VAL A 463 -27.59 14.17 19.15
CA VAL A 463 -26.12 14.15 19.20
C VAL A 463 -25.60 14.26 17.77
N GLU A 464 -24.60 15.11 17.57
CA GLU A 464 -23.73 15.10 16.39
C GLU A 464 -22.32 14.75 16.85
N THR A 465 -21.69 13.78 16.18
CA THR A 465 -20.33 13.35 16.50
C THR A 465 -19.38 13.50 15.32
N GLY A 466 -19.89 13.95 14.16
CA GLY A 466 -19.10 14.10 12.95
C GLY A 466 -18.36 12.81 12.62
N SER A 467 -17.04 12.90 12.45
CA SER A 467 -16.15 11.73 12.30
C SER A 467 -15.45 11.26 13.57
N ILE A 468 -15.86 11.78 14.72
CA ILE A 468 -15.20 11.60 16.03
C ILE A 468 -15.98 10.59 16.90
N ALA A 469 -16.84 9.80 16.27
CA ALA A 469 -17.75 8.87 16.92
C ALA A 469 -17.05 7.66 17.59
N PRO A 470 -17.63 7.09 18.67
CA PRO A 470 -18.78 7.59 19.41
C PRO A 470 -18.41 8.47 20.61
N GLY A 471 -19.32 9.37 21.01
CA GLY A 471 -19.22 10.20 22.20
C GLY A 471 -19.75 9.51 23.46
N MET A 472 -19.46 10.06 24.64
CA MET A 472 -19.99 9.58 25.92
C MET A 472 -20.88 10.65 26.57
N LEU A 473 -22.18 10.37 26.68
CA LEU A 473 -23.13 11.23 27.38
C LEU A 473 -23.03 11.05 28.90
N GLN A 474 -23.01 12.18 29.60
CA GLN A 474 -23.23 12.30 31.04
C GLN A 474 -24.46 13.16 31.29
N GLY A 475 -25.13 12.99 32.41
CA GLY A 475 -26.25 13.85 32.78
C GLY A 475 -26.63 13.69 34.24
N TRP A 476 -27.04 14.81 34.85
CA TRP A 476 -27.48 14.91 36.24
C TRP A 476 -28.86 15.58 36.29
N ILE A 477 -29.64 15.24 37.33
CA ILE A 477 -30.83 16.01 37.72
C ILE A 477 -30.74 16.24 39.22
N ASP A 478 -30.64 17.51 39.63
CA ASP A 478 -30.76 17.88 41.04
C ASP A 478 -32.21 17.73 41.49
N TYR A 479 -32.50 16.57 42.09
CA TYR A 479 -33.84 16.24 42.58
C TYR A 479 -34.17 16.97 43.88
N ASN A 480 -33.14 17.32 44.65
CA ASN A 480 -33.28 17.82 46.01
C ASN A 480 -33.22 19.37 46.08
N ARG A 481 -32.76 20.01 45.00
CA ARG A 481 -32.62 21.46 44.77
C ARG A 481 -31.67 22.14 45.77
N ASP A 482 -30.59 21.46 46.13
CA ASP A 482 -29.55 22.03 47.00
C ASP A 482 -28.48 22.81 46.22
N GLY A 483 -28.55 22.83 44.88
CA GLY A 483 -27.60 23.55 44.04
C GLY A 483 -26.32 22.77 43.79
N VAL A 484 -26.27 21.47 44.12
CA VAL A 484 -25.07 20.64 43.98
C VAL A 484 -25.35 19.44 43.07
N TRP A 485 -24.56 19.28 42.02
CA TRP A 485 -24.61 18.08 41.17
C TRP A 485 -23.95 16.88 41.88
N SER A 486 -24.73 16.15 42.67
CA SER A 486 -24.20 15.04 43.48
C SER A 486 -24.09 13.71 42.70
N ASP A 487 -23.23 12.80 43.15
CA ASP A 487 -23.06 11.47 42.54
C ASP A 487 -24.36 10.64 42.53
N ASN A 488 -25.23 10.83 43.52
CA ASN A 488 -26.53 10.15 43.61
C ASN A 488 -27.62 10.78 42.73
N GLU A 489 -27.31 11.88 42.04
CA GLU A 489 -28.19 12.59 41.09
C GLU A 489 -27.76 12.39 39.64
N GLN A 490 -26.70 11.62 39.40
CA GLN A 490 -26.26 11.23 38.07
C GLN A 490 -27.26 10.25 37.44
N ILE A 491 -28.04 10.74 36.45
CA ILE A 491 -29.04 9.95 35.74
C ILE A 491 -28.47 9.22 34.52
N VAL A 492 -27.34 9.70 33.98
CA VAL A 492 -26.62 9.09 32.85
C VAL A 492 -25.13 9.11 33.14
N LYS A 493 -24.48 7.94 33.03
CA LYS A 493 -23.05 7.79 33.27
C LYS A 493 -22.36 7.09 32.10
N ASN A 494 -21.43 7.77 31.45
CA ASN A 494 -20.60 7.25 30.35
C ASN A 494 -21.41 6.52 29.26
N ARG A 495 -22.61 7.00 28.92
CA ARG A 495 -23.45 6.32 27.93
C ARG A 495 -22.93 6.62 26.53
N THR A 496 -22.42 5.60 25.85
CA THR A 496 -21.92 5.74 24.47
C THR A 496 -23.07 6.05 23.51
N LEU A 497 -22.99 7.19 22.80
CA LEU A 497 -23.92 7.61 21.76
C LEU A 497 -23.15 8.00 20.49
N GLY A 498 -23.68 7.66 19.32
CA GLY A 498 -23.21 8.18 18.03
C GLY A 498 -24.17 9.24 17.49
N THR A 499 -23.88 9.81 16.32
CA THR A 499 -24.76 10.78 15.66
C THR A 499 -26.21 10.26 15.56
N GLY A 500 -27.17 11.09 15.95
CA GLY A 500 -28.60 10.80 15.86
C GLY A 500 -29.40 11.23 17.09
N SER A 501 -30.70 10.90 17.06
CA SER A 501 -31.64 11.20 18.16
C SER A 501 -31.83 9.96 19.03
N HIS A 502 -31.58 10.09 20.33
CA HIS A 502 -31.55 8.99 21.28
C HIS A 502 -32.51 9.21 22.44
N VAL A 503 -33.38 8.23 22.71
CA VAL A 503 -34.19 8.25 23.92
C VAL A 503 -33.36 7.71 25.09
N VAL A 504 -33.20 8.54 26.11
CA VAL A 504 -32.50 8.23 27.35
C VAL A 504 -33.53 8.10 28.47
N THR A 505 -33.57 6.94 29.11
CA THR A 505 -34.51 6.65 30.20
C THR A 505 -33.76 6.51 31.52
N PHE A 506 -34.40 6.95 32.59
CA PHE A 506 -33.88 6.88 33.95
C PHE A 506 -35.02 6.72 34.95
N THR A 507 -34.70 6.33 36.18
CA THR A 507 -35.69 6.20 37.25
C THR A 507 -35.75 7.52 38.01
N VAL A 508 -36.96 8.06 38.18
CA VAL A 508 -37.18 9.25 39.03
C VAL A 508 -37.29 8.75 40.48
N PRO A 509 -36.34 9.11 41.36
CA PRO A 509 -36.26 8.59 42.73
C PRO A 509 -37.46 8.96 43.61
#